data_AF-A0AAD3AYP8-F1
#
_entry.id   AF-A0AAD3AYP8-F1
#
_cell.length_a   1.000
_cell.length_b   1.000
_cell.length_c   1.000
_cell.angle_alpha   90.00
_cell.angle_beta   90.00
_cell.angle_gamma   90.00
#
_symmetry.space_group_name_H-M   'P 1'
#
loop_
_entity.id
_entity.type
_entity.pdbx_description
1 polymer ?
#
loop_
_entity_poly.entity_id
_entity_poly.type
_entity_poly.pdbx_seq_one_letter_code
_entity_poly.pdbx_strand_id
1 'polypeptide(L)'
;MSPMLEKNCLLLSGNESLEKSAQKIKSLTGIAVPHSTQQRLVHRYHFEELSLAKDVGLSAEKIVLLVQDNAGGIEVKNLKLPMESCSIFYFAYSPELQPAKRLWSLVDEPLVNEHFEKIEERSEILITRCQYLETMTNGIKNLTNYHWLTYD
;
A
#
# COMPACT_ATOMS: atom_id res chain seq x y z
N MET A 1 4.07 -12.44 -21.72
CA MET A 1 4.41 -11.00 -21.62
C MET A 1 5.92 -10.90 -21.49
N SER A 2 6.58 -9.87 -22.04
CA SER A 2 8.05 -9.77 -21.91
C SER A 2 8.44 -9.45 -20.44
N PRO A 3 9.63 -9.88 -19.97
CA PRO A 3 10.07 -9.58 -18.60
C PRO A 3 10.10 -8.08 -18.29
N MET A 4 10.49 -7.26 -19.27
CA MET A 4 10.51 -5.80 -19.13
C MET A 4 9.10 -5.21 -18.97
N LEU A 5 8.13 -5.70 -19.74
CA LEU A 5 6.74 -5.22 -19.64
C LEU A 5 6.09 -5.66 -18.32
N GLU A 6 6.41 -6.85 -17.82
CA GLU A 6 5.97 -7.33 -16.51
C GLU A 6 6.48 -6.46 -15.37
N LYS A 7 7.76 -6.11 -15.41
CA LYS A 7 8.38 -5.19 -14.47
C LYS A 7 7.71 -3.81 -14.47
N ASN A 8 7.50 -3.24 -15.65
CA ASN A 8 6.82 -1.95 -15.78
C ASN A 8 5.39 -2.00 -15.24
N CYS A 9 4.68 -3.11 -15.45
CA CYS A 9 3.36 -3.32 -14.86
C CYS A 9 3.41 -3.31 -13.33
N LEU A 10 4.36 -4.03 -12.72
CA LEU A 10 4.51 -4.09 -11.26
C LEU A 10 4.85 -2.71 -10.68
N LEU A 11 5.80 -1.99 -11.28
CA LEU A 11 6.25 -0.68 -10.81
C LEU A 11 5.13 0.37 -10.89
N LEU A 12 4.39 0.41 -12.00
CA LEU A 12 3.31 1.38 -12.20
C LEU A 12 2.08 1.04 -11.35
N SER A 13 1.71 -0.23 -11.26
CA SER A 13 0.55 -0.67 -10.45
C SER A 13 0.75 -0.44 -8.95
N GLY A 14 2.00 -0.35 -8.48
CA GLY A 14 2.30 -0.01 -7.08
C GLY A 14 2.18 1.47 -6.74
N ASN A 15 2.02 2.36 -7.73
CA ASN A 15 1.99 3.82 -7.55
C ASN A 15 0.61 4.45 -7.74
N GLU A 16 -0.30 3.75 -8.41
CA GLU A 16 -1.58 4.32 -8.81
C GLU A 16 -2.63 3.22 -8.99
N SER A 17 -3.88 3.62 -9.26
CA SER A 17 -4.90 2.63 -9.59
C SER A 17 -4.49 1.86 -10.85
N LEU A 18 -4.81 0.57 -10.87
CA LEU A 18 -4.55 -0.33 -11.98
C LEU A 18 -5.17 0.18 -13.31
N GLU A 19 -6.24 0.97 -13.25
CA GLU A 19 -6.83 1.66 -14.41
C GLU A 19 -5.89 2.73 -14.98
N LYS A 20 -5.36 3.61 -14.11
CA LYS A 20 -4.39 4.63 -14.51
C LYS A 20 -3.09 4.00 -15.01
N SER A 21 -2.61 2.97 -14.32
CA SER A 21 -1.45 2.18 -14.74
C SER A 21 -1.65 1.59 -16.14
N ALA A 22 -2.83 1.04 -16.45
CA ALA A 22 -3.15 0.54 -17.80
C ALA A 22 -3.07 1.62 -18.88
N GLN A 23 -3.59 2.81 -18.61
CA GLN A 23 -3.49 3.96 -19.54
C GLN A 23 -2.03 4.36 -19.75
N LYS A 24 -1.25 4.44 -18.67
CA LYS A 24 0.15 4.85 -18.69
C LYS A 24 1.04 3.85 -19.43
N ILE A 25 0.88 2.55 -19.18
CA ILE A 25 1.57 1.48 -19.93
C ILE A 25 1.30 1.60 -21.42
N LYS A 26 0.03 1.78 -21.81
CA LYS A 26 -0.35 1.94 -23.21
C LYS A 26 0.30 3.17 -23.83
N SER A 27 0.31 4.31 -23.12
CA SER A 27 0.91 5.55 -23.61
C SER A 27 2.43 5.46 -23.80
N LEU A 28 3.14 4.76 -22.90
CA LEU A 28 4.60 4.69 -22.90
C LEU A 28 5.15 3.59 -23.80
N THR A 29 4.42 2.47 -23.96
CA THR A 29 4.92 1.28 -24.66
C THR A 29 4.18 0.99 -25.97
N GLY A 30 3.04 1.64 -26.20
CA GLY A 30 2.11 1.28 -27.29
C GLY A 30 1.33 -0.02 -27.04
N ILE A 31 1.63 -0.76 -25.97
CA ILE A 31 1.02 -2.06 -25.66
C ILE A 31 -0.10 -1.86 -24.64
N ALA A 32 -1.31 -2.32 -24.98
CA ALA A 32 -2.42 -2.32 -24.03
C ALA A 32 -2.33 -3.53 -23.11
N VAL A 33 -2.11 -3.29 -21.81
CA VAL A 33 -2.16 -4.33 -20.78
C VAL A 33 -3.39 -4.10 -19.89
N PRO A 34 -4.40 -5.00 -19.90
CA PRO A 34 -5.61 -4.82 -19.10
C PRO A 34 -5.33 -4.79 -17.60
N HIS A 35 -6.12 -4.01 -16.86
CA HIS A 35 -6.11 -3.96 -15.39
C HIS A 35 -6.11 -5.36 -14.76
N SER A 36 -6.97 -6.27 -15.22
CA SER A 36 -7.06 -7.64 -14.68
C SER A 36 -5.78 -8.45 -14.87
N THR A 37 -4.99 -8.17 -15.89
CA THR A 37 -3.70 -8.82 -16.12
C THR A 37 -2.65 -8.28 -15.15
N GLN A 38 -2.61 -6.96 -14.97
CA GLN A 38 -1.76 -6.32 -13.97
C GLN A 38 -2.09 -6.82 -12.55
N GLN A 39 -3.38 -6.90 -12.21
CA GLN A 39 -3.84 -7.44 -10.94
C GLN A 39 -3.34 -8.88 -10.71
N ARG A 40 -3.51 -9.77 -11.69
CA ARG A 40 -2.98 -11.15 -11.63
C ARG A 40 -1.46 -11.23 -11.53
N LEU A 41 -0.73 -10.22 -12.01
CA LEU A 41 0.72 -10.17 -11.84
C LEU A 41 1.09 -9.81 -10.41
N VAL A 42 0.44 -8.78 -9.85
CA VAL A 42 0.64 -8.40 -8.44
C VAL A 42 0.31 -9.55 -7.50
N HIS A 43 -0.81 -10.25 -7.69
CA HIS A 43 -1.18 -11.38 -6.82
C HIS A 43 -0.25 -12.60 -6.92
N ARG A 44 0.47 -12.76 -8.04
CA ARG A 44 1.43 -13.85 -8.21
C ARG A 44 2.84 -13.45 -7.76
N TYR A 45 3.08 -12.16 -7.56
CA TYR A 45 4.34 -11.69 -7.03
C TYR A 45 4.45 -12.12 -5.56
N HIS A 46 5.57 -12.76 -5.23
CA HIS A 46 5.81 -13.23 -3.89
C HIS A 46 6.29 -12.06 -3.03
N PHE A 47 5.43 -11.56 -2.15
CA PHE A 47 5.81 -10.64 -1.10
C PHE A 47 6.20 -11.44 0.15
N GLU A 48 7.19 -10.98 0.91
CA GLU A 48 7.51 -11.58 2.20
C GLU A 48 6.30 -11.45 3.15
N GLU A 49 5.98 -12.53 3.87
CA GLU A 49 4.85 -12.57 4.79
C GLU A 49 5.20 -11.78 6.06
N LEU A 50 4.52 -10.64 6.28
CA LEU A 50 4.63 -9.88 7.53
C LEU A 50 3.70 -10.45 8.62
N SER A 51 4.20 -10.53 9.86
CA SER A 51 3.39 -10.90 11.02
C SER A 51 2.82 -9.66 11.69
N LEU A 52 1.84 -9.02 11.03
CA LEU A 52 1.22 -7.77 11.50
C LEU A 52 0.83 -7.83 12.98
N ALA A 53 0.25 -8.95 13.43
CA ALA A 53 -0.17 -9.11 14.82
C ALA A 53 0.95 -8.99 15.85
N LYS A 54 2.14 -9.52 15.55
CA LYS A 54 3.31 -9.41 16.42
C LYS A 54 3.89 -8.00 16.37
N ASP A 55 4.01 -7.45 15.17
CA ASP A 55 4.67 -6.16 14.94
C ASP A 55 3.91 -5.01 15.59
N VAL A 56 2.57 -5.06 15.58
CA VAL A 56 1.74 -4.05 16.25
C VAL A 56 1.50 -4.36 17.73
N GLY A 57 1.98 -5.49 18.25
CA GLY A 57 1.79 -5.92 19.63
C GLY A 57 0.32 -6.09 20.01
N LEU A 58 -0.45 -6.82 19.20
CA LEU A 58 -1.84 -7.17 19.52
C LEU A 58 -1.91 -7.89 20.88
N SER A 59 -2.75 -7.38 21.78
CA SER A 59 -3.00 -7.96 23.10
C SER A 59 -4.46 -7.71 23.51
N ALA A 60 -4.91 -8.35 24.59
CA ALA A 60 -6.25 -8.12 25.14
C ALA A 60 -6.48 -6.65 25.59
N GLU A 61 -5.41 -5.89 25.83
CA GLU A 61 -5.48 -4.49 26.27
C GLU A 61 -5.32 -3.50 25.11
N LYS A 62 -5.02 -3.99 23.89
CA LYS A 62 -4.74 -3.16 22.72
C LYS A 62 -5.59 -3.58 21.53
N ILE A 63 -6.61 -2.77 21.24
CA ILE A 63 -7.43 -2.90 20.05
C ILE A 63 -6.67 -2.29 18.86
N VAL A 64 -6.61 -3.04 17.75
CA VAL A 64 -6.05 -2.55 16.48
C VAL A 64 -7.18 -2.27 15.49
N LEU A 65 -7.16 -1.09 14.91
CA LEU A 65 -8.08 -0.70 13.86
C LEU A 65 -7.40 -0.86 12.51
N LEU A 66 -7.84 -1.85 11.72
CA LEU A 66 -7.38 -2.04 10.36
C LEU A 66 -8.27 -1.23 9.40
N VAL A 67 -7.70 -0.24 8.73
CA VAL A 67 -8.42 0.61 7.78
C VAL A 67 -8.05 0.21 6.36
N GLN A 68 -9.03 -0.20 5.55
CA GLN A 68 -8.84 -0.65 4.17
C GLN A 68 -9.73 0.13 3.19
N ASP A 69 -9.35 0.23 1.91
CA ASP A 69 -10.30 0.59 0.85
C ASP A 69 -11.05 -0.65 0.36
N ASN A 70 -12.15 -0.41 -0.37
CA ASN A 70 -12.87 -1.45 -1.07
C ASN A 70 -12.16 -1.89 -2.38
N ALA A 71 -10.83 -1.79 -2.44
CA ALA A 71 -10.07 -2.36 -3.53
C ALA A 71 -10.03 -3.87 -3.30
N GLY A 72 -10.77 -4.64 -4.12
CA GLY A 72 -11.00 -6.08 -3.97
C GLY A 72 -9.76 -7.00 -4.13
N GLY A 73 -8.59 -6.58 -3.63
CA GLY A 73 -7.32 -7.26 -3.75
C GLY A 73 -6.87 -8.04 -2.51
N ILE A 74 -7.44 -7.80 -1.32
CA ILE A 74 -7.14 -8.62 -0.14
C ILE A 74 -8.46 -8.93 0.56
N GLU A 75 -8.97 -10.15 0.37
CA GLU A 75 -9.94 -10.68 1.32
C GLU A 75 -9.22 -10.86 2.65
N VAL A 76 -9.63 -10.08 3.65
CA VAL A 76 -9.20 -10.17 5.06
C VAL A 76 -9.16 -11.60 5.59
N LYS A 77 -9.88 -12.54 4.98
CA LYS A 77 -9.88 -13.97 5.31
C LYS A 77 -8.49 -14.62 5.36
N ASN A 78 -7.49 -14.07 4.67
CA ASN A 78 -6.12 -14.58 4.72
C ASN A 78 -5.26 -13.94 5.81
N LEU A 79 -5.72 -12.86 6.47
CA LEU A 79 -5.05 -12.30 7.63
C LEU A 79 -5.43 -13.11 8.86
N LYS A 80 -4.44 -13.79 9.46
CA LYS A 80 -4.58 -14.45 10.77
C LYS A 80 -4.58 -13.38 11.87
N LEU A 81 -5.64 -12.58 11.94
CA LEU A 81 -5.83 -11.62 13.01
C LEU A 81 -6.72 -12.22 14.10
N PRO A 82 -6.38 -12.07 15.39
CA PRO A 82 -7.31 -12.36 16.47
C PRO A 82 -8.49 -11.38 16.37
N MET A 83 -9.63 -11.85 15.85
CA MET A 83 -10.81 -11.02 15.56
C MET A 83 -11.37 -10.30 16.80
N GLU A 84 -11.09 -10.80 18.00
CA GLU A 84 -11.53 -10.20 19.27
C GLU A 84 -10.82 -8.89 19.62
N SER A 85 -9.64 -8.63 19.03
CA SER A 85 -8.82 -7.42 19.29
C SER A 85 -8.56 -6.61 18.02
N CYS A 86 -9.25 -6.92 16.92
CA CYS A 86 -9.08 -6.22 15.65
C CYS A 86 -10.42 -5.88 15.00
N SER A 87 -10.64 -4.59 14.72
CA SER A 87 -11.82 -4.10 13.99
C SER A 87 -11.41 -3.56 12.63
N ILE A 88 -12.22 -3.83 11.60
CA ILE A 88 -11.90 -3.48 10.21
C ILE A 88 -12.88 -2.41 9.72
N PHE A 89 -12.34 -1.31 9.22
CA PHE A 89 -13.09 -0.19 8.70
C PHE A 89 -12.83 -0.01 7.21
N TYR A 90 -13.92 0.17 6.45
CA TYR A 90 -13.87 0.40 5.01
C TYR A 90 -14.34 1.82 4.70
N PHE A 91 -13.48 2.63 4.08
CA PHE A 91 -13.85 3.93 3.53
C PHE A 91 -13.88 3.84 2.01
N ALA A 92 -15.08 3.73 1.45
CA ALA A 92 -15.26 3.69 -0.01
C ALA A 92 -15.04 5.10 -0.59
N TYR A 93 -14.14 5.21 -1.57
CA TYR A 93 -13.90 6.44 -2.35
C TYR A 93 -13.51 7.70 -1.55
N SER A 94 -13.10 7.55 -0.30
CA SER A 94 -12.68 8.66 0.59
C SER A 94 -11.20 8.56 0.97
N PRO A 95 -10.26 8.81 0.03
CA PRO A 95 -8.83 8.70 0.29
C PRO A 95 -8.33 9.62 1.41
N GLU A 96 -9.01 10.75 1.64
CA GLU A 96 -8.74 11.70 2.71
C GLU A 96 -8.98 11.13 4.12
N LEU A 97 -9.81 10.10 4.24
CA LEU A 97 -10.10 9.41 5.51
C LEU A 97 -9.18 8.19 5.72
N GLN A 98 -8.35 7.85 4.74
CA GLN A 98 -7.49 6.66 4.80
C GLN A 98 -6.07 7.05 5.26
N PRO A 99 -5.65 6.68 6.49
CA PRO A 99 -4.33 7.07 7.03
C PRO A 99 -3.18 6.74 6.08
N ALA A 100 -3.20 5.56 5.45
CA ALA A 100 -2.15 5.13 4.53
C ALA A 100 -2.01 6.07 3.32
N LYS A 101 -3.12 6.54 2.74
CA LYS A 101 -3.10 7.47 1.59
C LYS A 101 -2.62 8.85 1.97
N ARG A 102 -2.87 9.29 3.20
CA ARG A 102 -2.32 10.56 3.73
C ARG A 102 -0.79 10.54 3.83
N LEU A 103 -0.19 9.35 3.95
CA LEU A 103 1.27 9.19 4.06
C LEU A 103 1.98 9.08 2.72
N TRP A 104 1.28 8.83 1.60
CA TRP A 104 1.91 8.67 0.28
C TRP A 104 2.80 9.84 -0.11
N SER A 105 2.37 11.09 0.14
CA SER A 105 3.21 12.26 -0.16
C SER A 105 4.55 12.26 0.58
N LEU A 106 4.62 11.67 1.76
CA LEU A 106 5.86 11.55 2.54
C LEU A 106 6.70 10.34 2.10
N VAL A 107 6.04 9.23 1.77
CA VAL A 107 6.68 7.97 1.39
C VAL A 107 7.24 8.04 -0.03
N ASP A 108 6.52 8.68 -0.95
CA ASP A 108 6.89 8.77 -2.36
C ASP A 108 7.88 9.89 -2.66
N GLU A 109 8.08 10.85 -1.73
CA GLU A 109 9.02 11.98 -1.89
C GLU A 109 10.39 11.56 -2.49
N PRO A 110 11.11 10.56 -1.94
CA PRO A 110 12.41 10.13 -2.49
C PRO A 110 12.33 9.39 -3.83
N LEU A 111 11.12 9.06 -4.31
CA LEU A 111 10.91 8.41 -5.60
C LEU A 111 10.60 9.42 -6.71
N VAL A 112 10.25 10.65 -6.36
CA VAL A 112 9.84 11.66 -7.34
C VAL A 112 11.02 12.01 -8.23
N ASN A 113 10.80 11.93 -9.54
CA ASN A 113 11.79 12.17 -10.60
C ASN A 113 12.94 11.15 -10.67
N GLU A 114 12.84 10.04 -9.94
CA GLU A 114 13.83 8.97 -10.00
C GLU A 114 13.44 7.88 -11.01
N HIS A 115 14.46 7.22 -11.58
CA HIS A 115 14.29 6.07 -12.47
C HIS A 115 14.93 4.83 -11.83
N PHE A 116 14.16 3.75 -11.74
CA PHE A 116 14.61 2.48 -11.17
C PHE A 116 14.61 1.41 -12.24
N GLU A 117 15.76 0.79 -12.44
CA GLU A 117 15.82 -0.39 -13.31
C GLU A 117 15.66 -1.69 -12.55
N LYS A 118 15.49 -1.69 -11.21
CA LYS A 118 15.07 -2.85 -10.40
C LYS A 118 14.01 -2.49 -9.34
N ILE A 119 13.13 -3.44 -9.02
CA ILE A 119 12.12 -3.22 -7.98
C ILE A 119 12.77 -3.19 -6.59
N GLU A 120 13.87 -3.93 -6.43
CA GLU A 120 14.69 -4.01 -5.23
C GLU A 120 15.32 -2.65 -4.89
N GLU A 121 15.84 -1.92 -5.88
CA GLU A 121 16.40 -0.56 -5.72
C GLU A 121 15.34 0.39 -5.13
N ARG A 122 14.13 0.35 -5.69
CA ARG A 122 13.01 1.14 -5.21
C ARG A 122 12.59 0.71 -3.79
N SER A 123 12.56 -0.58 -3.52
CA SER A 123 12.22 -1.13 -2.20
C SER A 123 13.21 -0.67 -1.13
N GLU A 124 14.52 -0.69 -1.40
CA GLU A 124 15.55 -0.25 -0.45
C GLU A 124 15.40 1.23 -0.06
N ILE A 125 15.09 2.09 -1.05
CA ILE A 125 14.82 3.52 -0.80
C ILE A 125 13.56 3.69 0.05
N LEU A 126 12.48 2.96 -0.27
CA LEU A 126 11.24 3.01 0.50
C LEU A 126 11.42 2.49 1.92
N ILE A 127 12.18 1.42 2.13
CA ILE A 127 12.50 0.89 3.46
C ILE A 127 13.24 1.94 4.29
N THR A 128 14.30 2.51 3.71
CA THR A 128 15.09 3.57 4.36
C THR A 128 14.22 4.78 4.70
N ARG A 129 13.33 5.16 3.78
CA ARG A 129 12.40 6.27 3.99
C ARG A 129 11.39 5.97 5.11
N CYS A 130 10.81 4.77 5.15
CA CYS A 130 9.90 4.38 6.21
C CYS A 130 10.57 4.41 7.59
N GLN A 131 11.80 3.89 7.70
CA GLN A 131 12.59 3.96 8.95
C GLN A 131 12.81 5.42 9.40
N TYR A 132 13.10 6.32 8.47
CA TYR A 132 13.20 7.75 8.78
C TYR A 132 11.86 8.32 9.25
N LEU A 133 10.76 8.02 8.57
CA LEU A 133 9.42 8.51 8.90
C LEU A 133 8.91 8.01 10.27
N GLU A 134 9.34 6.82 10.71
CA GLU A 134 9.05 6.32 12.06
C GLU A 134 9.56 7.25 13.16
N THR A 135 10.67 7.97 12.91
CA THR A 135 11.21 8.97 13.84
C THR A 135 10.38 10.27 13.89
N MET A 136 9.54 10.52 12.88
CA MET A 136 8.74 11.74 12.73
C MET A 136 7.36 11.63 13.40
N THR A 137 7.31 11.16 14.64
CA THR A 137 6.05 10.80 15.33
C THR A 137 4.98 11.90 15.28
N ASN A 138 5.33 13.16 15.50
CA ASN A 138 4.37 14.27 15.47
C ASN A 138 3.84 14.57 14.06
N GLY A 139 4.71 14.49 13.04
CA GLY A 139 4.31 14.69 11.65
C GLY A 139 3.34 13.61 11.18
N ILE A 140 3.63 12.36 11.51
CA ILE A 140 2.74 11.24 11.24
C ILE A 140 1.39 11.42 11.96
N LYS A 141 1.40 11.71 13.27
CA LYS A 141 0.18 11.93 14.05
C LYS A 141 -0.69 13.05 13.46
N ASN A 142 -0.10 14.17 13.04
CA ASN A 142 -0.87 15.27 12.45
C ASN A 142 -1.62 14.88 11.16
N LEU A 143 -1.13 13.87 10.43
CA LEU A 143 -1.74 13.39 9.19
C LEU A 143 -2.75 12.26 9.41
N THR A 144 -2.60 11.48 10.47
CA THR A 144 -3.34 10.22 10.66
C THR A 144 -4.22 10.19 11.91
N ASN A 145 -4.03 11.09 12.88
CA ASN A 145 -4.80 11.12 14.11
C ASN A 145 -6.12 11.88 13.92
N TYR A 146 -7.16 11.15 13.54
CA TYR A 146 -8.50 11.71 13.38
C TYR A 146 -9.18 11.86 14.75
N HIS A 147 -9.21 13.08 15.28
CA HIS A 147 -9.82 13.40 16.58
C HIS A 147 -11.31 12.98 16.73
N TRP A 148 -12.04 12.85 15.62
CA TRP A 148 -13.45 12.45 15.60
C TRP A 148 -13.63 10.93 15.49
N LEU A 149 -12.56 10.16 15.27
CA LEU A 149 -12.62 8.70 15.27
C LEU A 149 -12.52 8.20 16.71
N THR A 150 -13.65 8.18 17.39
CA THR A 150 -13.80 7.59 18.72
C THR A 150 -14.26 6.15 18.62
N TYR A 151 -13.80 5.30 19.53
CA TYR A 151 -14.23 3.91 19.64
C TYR A 151 -14.89 3.74 21.02
N ASP A 152 -16.13 3.26 21.04
CA ASP A 152 -16.88 2.95 22.27
C ASP A 152 -16.55 1.54 22.77
#